data_AF-A0A836TKV5-F1
#
_entry.id   AF-A0A836TKV5-F1
#
_cell.length_a   1.000
_cell.length_b   1.000
_cell.length_c   1.000
_cell.angle_alpha   90.00
_cell.angle_beta   90.00
_cell.angle_gamma   90.00
#
_symmetry.space_group_name_H-M   'P 1'
#
loop_
_entity.id
_entity.type
_entity.pdbx_description
1 polymer ?
#
loop_
_entity_poly.entity_id
_entity_poly.type
_entity_poly.pdbx_seq_one_letter_code
_entity_poly.pdbx_strand_id
1 'polypeptide(L)'
;MSKLQSLLKSRLGLDTLEYEIPEHSNSVKYSLGGMTITSFGVLVVSGIILAQFFNPTPERANSSVHFLMDQVYLGWFLRGIHFWAGEILTITIILHMIRV
;
A
#
# COMPACT_ATOMS: atom_id res chain seq x y z
N MET A 1 -27.04 -4.50 -18.68
CA MET A 1 -26.08 -5.31 -17.88
C MET A 1 -26.26 -6.77 -18.23
N SER A 2 -25.17 -7.53 -18.37
CA SER A 2 -25.28 -8.95 -18.69
C SER A 2 -25.79 -9.74 -17.48
N LYS A 3 -26.53 -10.84 -17.70
CA LYS A 3 -27.04 -11.72 -16.65
C LYS A 3 -25.94 -12.25 -15.70
N LEU A 4 -24.70 -12.32 -16.20
CA LEU A 4 -23.53 -12.70 -15.43
C LEU A 4 -23.15 -11.61 -14.39
N GLN A 5 -23.24 -10.34 -14.76
CA GLN A 5 -22.90 -9.24 -13.85
C GLN A 5 -23.88 -9.14 -12.67
N SER A 6 -25.19 -9.32 -12.92
CA SER A 6 -26.19 -9.29 -11.84
C SER A 6 -26.05 -10.48 -10.89
N LEU A 7 -25.71 -11.67 -11.42
CA LEU A 7 -25.40 -12.84 -10.59
C LEU A 7 -24.18 -12.58 -9.70
N LEU A 8 -23.08 -12.08 -10.27
CA LEU A 8 -21.86 -11.77 -9.51
C LEU A 8 -22.12 -10.72 -8.42
N LYS A 9 -22.81 -9.61 -8.76
CA LYS A 9 -23.15 -8.57 -7.78
C LYS A 9 -23.91 -9.15 -6.59
N SER A 10 -24.96 -9.92 -6.84
CA SER A 10 -25.80 -10.52 -5.79
C SER A 10 -25.09 -11.57 -4.93
N ARG A 11 -24.10 -12.27 -5.48
CA ARG A 11 -23.38 -13.34 -4.77
C ARG A 11 -22.20 -12.82 -3.96
N LEU A 12 -21.53 -11.78 -4.46
CA LEU A 12 -20.41 -11.13 -3.80
C LEU A 12 -20.84 -9.98 -2.89
N GLY A 13 -22.14 -9.63 -2.86
CA GLY A 13 -22.68 -8.53 -2.05
C GLY A 13 -22.22 -7.15 -2.53
N LEU A 14 -21.84 -7.01 -3.81
CA LEU A 14 -21.29 -5.75 -4.34
C LEU A 14 -22.33 -4.62 -4.36
N ASP A 15 -23.61 -4.97 -4.32
CA ASP A 15 -24.74 -4.05 -4.14
C ASP A 15 -24.67 -3.29 -2.80
N THR A 16 -24.06 -3.88 -1.77
CA THR A 16 -23.88 -3.21 -0.46
C THR A 16 -22.88 -2.06 -0.47
N LEU A 17 -22.03 -1.99 -1.51
CA LEU A 17 -21.05 -0.91 -1.66
C LEU A 17 -21.65 0.37 -2.26
N GLU A 18 -22.89 0.31 -2.79
CA GLU A 18 -23.55 1.43 -3.47
C GLU A 18 -24.29 2.36 -2.49
N TYR A 19 -23.84 2.44 -1.23
CA TYR A 19 -24.46 3.31 -0.21
C TYR A 19 -24.04 4.78 -0.37
N GLU A 20 -24.92 5.69 0.00
CA GLU A 20 -24.62 7.13 -0.03
C GLU A 20 -23.63 7.52 1.08
N ILE A 21 -22.58 8.26 0.71
CA ILE A 21 -21.54 8.69 1.65
C ILE A 21 -21.99 9.98 2.36
N PRO A 22 -22.09 10.01 3.70
CA PRO A 22 -22.44 11.21 4.44
C PRO A 22 -21.43 12.35 4.22
N GLU A 23 -21.89 13.60 4.15
CA GLU A 23 -21.04 14.76 3.84
C GLU A 23 -19.86 14.94 4.81
N HIS A 24 -20.05 14.69 6.11
CA HIS A 24 -18.99 14.76 7.12
C HIS A 24 -17.85 13.76 6.90
N SER A 25 -18.11 12.66 6.18
CA SER A 25 -17.12 11.65 5.81
C SER A 25 -16.24 12.10 4.63
N ASN A 26 -16.60 13.16 3.90
CA ASN A 26 -15.78 13.76 2.84
C ASN A 26 -14.70 14.69 3.41
N SER A 27 -13.98 14.23 4.44
CA SER A 27 -12.88 14.97 5.05
C SER A 27 -11.62 14.13 5.16
N VAL A 28 -10.46 14.79 5.17
CA VAL A 28 -9.15 14.11 5.23
C VAL A 28 -9.05 13.15 6.42
N LYS A 29 -9.67 13.51 7.55
CA LYS A 29 -9.77 12.68 8.77
C LYS A 29 -10.39 11.30 8.50
N TYR A 30 -11.42 11.26 7.66
CA TYR A 30 -12.09 10.01 7.29
C TYR A 30 -11.32 9.22 6.25
N SER A 31 -10.54 9.90 5.39
CA SER A 31 -9.64 9.28 4.41
C SER A 31 -8.37 8.64 4.99
N LEU A 32 -8.01 8.91 6.25
CA LEU A 32 -6.78 8.40 6.88
C LEU A 32 -6.64 6.88 6.78
N GLY A 33 -7.71 6.12 7.04
CA GLY A 33 -7.69 4.66 6.90
C GLY A 33 -7.46 4.20 5.46
N GLY A 34 -8.05 4.90 4.48
CA GLY A 34 -7.83 4.70 3.06
C GLY A 34 -6.37 4.98 2.65
N MET A 35 -5.78 6.05 3.19
CA MET A 35 -4.36 6.38 2.97
C MET A 35 -3.43 5.31 3.57
N THR A 36 -3.75 4.79 4.76
CA THR A 36 -3.00 3.70 5.41
C THR A 36 -3.02 2.43 4.57
N ILE A 37 -4.20 1.95 4.14
CA ILE A 37 -4.29 0.71 3.34
C ILE A 37 -3.65 0.87 1.96
N THR A 38 -3.74 2.06 1.35
CA THR A 38 -3.06 2.36 0.09
C THR A 38 -1.55 2.32 0.26
N SER A 39 -1.02 2.95 1.32
CA SER A 39 0.42 2.93 1.62
C SER A 39 0.93 1.52 1.92
N PHE A 40 0.12 0.71 2.62
CA PHE A 40 0.41 -0.71 2.85
C PHE A 40 0.49 -1.50 1.53
N GLY A 41 -0.45 -1.26 0.61
CA GLY A 41 -0.40 -1.84 -0.74
C GLY A 41 0.90 -1.49 -1.48
N VAL A 42 1.32 -0.22 -1.43
CA VAL A 42 2.60 0.22 -2.00
C VAL A 42 3.78 -0.51 -1.35
N LEU A 43 3.80 -0.64 -0.03
CA LEU A 43 4.85 -1.35 0.70
C LEU A 43 4.92 -2.83 0.31
N VAL A 44 3.79 -3.52 0.22
CA VAL A 44 3.74 -4.94 -0.19
C VAL A 44 4.31 -5.10 -1.60
N VAL A 45 3.82 -4.32 -2.55
CA VAL A 45 4.27 -4.43 -3.95
C VAL A 45 5.75 -4.08 -4.10
N SER A 46 6.18 -2.94 -3.56
CA SER A 46 7.58 -2.52 -3.62
C SER A 46 8.50 -3.47 -2.83
N GLY A 47 8.05 -4.01 -1.70
CA GLY A 47 8.79 -4.98 -0.89
C GLY A 47 9.01 -6.31 -1.63
N ILE A 48 7.99 -6.83 -2.32
CA ILE A 48 8.12 -8.02 -3.16
C ILE A 48 9.19 -7.82 -4.25
N ILE A 49 9.20 -6.64 -4.89
CA ILE A 49 10.19 -6.33 -5.94
C ILE A 49 11.59 -6.19 -5.33
N LEU A 50 11.74 -5.47 -4.21
CA LEU A 50 13.01 -5.30 -3.52
C LEU A 50 13.59 -6.63 -3.02
N ALA A 51 12.73 -7.55 -2.57
CA ALA A 51 13.13 -8.87 -2.09
C ALA A 51 13.84 -9.70 -3.17
N GLN A 52 13.64 -9.42 -4.46
CA GLN A 52 14.35 -10.11 -5.55
C GLN A 52 15.85 -9.76 -5.61
N PHE A 53 16.26 -8.65 -4.98
CA PHE A 53 17.64 -8.15 -4.99
C PHE A 53 18.31 -8.20 -3.61
N PHE A 54 17.55 -8.48 -2.54
CA PHE A 54 18.06 -8.51 -1.19
C PHE A 54 18.62 -9.90 -0.82
N ASN A 55 19.80 -9.93 -0.20
CA ASN A 55 20.38 -11.15 0.36
C ASN A 55 20.25 -11.16 1.89
N PRO A 56 19.49 -12.09 2.49
CA PRO A 56 19.26 -12.12 3.93
C PRO A 56 20.42 -12.73 4.75
N THR A 57 21.57 -13.07 4.16
CA THR A 57 22.73 -13.55 4.94
C THR A 57 23.52 -12.37 5.54
N PRO A 58 23.90 -12.41 6.83
CA PRO A 58 24.58 -11.28 7.51
C PRO A 58 25.79 -10.72 6.76
N GLU A 59 26.58 -11.59 6.13
CA GLU A 59 27.81 -11.24 5.42
C GLU A 59 27.54 -10.49 4.10
N ARG A 60 26.33 -10.62 3.54
CA ARG A 60 25.95 -10.07 2.23
C ARG A 60 24.78 -9.08 2.28
N ALA A 61 24.14 -8.90 3.43
CA ALA A 61 22.98 -8.03 3.57
C ALA A 61 23.29 -6.58 3.15
N ASN A 62 24.35 -5.99 3.69
CA ASN A 62 24.73 -4.62 3.35
C ASN A 62 25.16 -4.47 1.87
N SER A 63 26.00 -5.37 1.37
CA SER A 63 26.46 -5.31 -0.03
C SER A 63 25.35 -5.53 -1.05
N SER A 64 24.33 -6.34 -0.73
CA SER A 64 23.15 -6.51 -1.60
C SER A 64 22.33 -5.22 -1.74
N VAL A 65 22.25 -4.41 -0.67
CA VAL A 65 21.59 -3.09 -0.72
C VAL A 65 22.40 -2.11 -1.56
N HIS A 66 23.72 -2.10 -1.45
CA HIS A 66 24.57 -1.27 -2.32
C HIS A 66 24.43 -1.66 -3.80
N PHE A 67 24.41 -2.96 -4.10
CA PHE A 67 24.13 -3.45 -5.45
C PHE A 67 22.78 -2.93 -5.99
N LEU A 68 21.72 -3.02 -5.17
CA LEU A 68 20.41 -2.49 -5.52
C LEU A 68 20.45 -0.97 -5.78
N MET A 69 21.14 -0.20 -4.96
CA MET A 69 21.19 1.26 -5.07
C MET A 69 22.00 1.72 -6.30
N ASP A 70 23.11 1.05 -6.59
CA ASP A 70 24.13 1.56 -7.52
C ASP A 70 24.06 0.88 -8.90
N GLN A 71 23.62 -0.37 -8.98
CA GLN A 71 23.71 -1.19 -10.20
C GLN A 71 22.34 -1.52 -10.80
N VAL A 72 21.28 -1.62 -9.99
CA VAL A 72 19.94 -1.93 -10.48
C VAL A 72 19.29 -0.67 -11.02
N TYR A 73 18.83 -0.72 -12.27
CA TYR A 73 18.10 0.39 -12.89
C TYR A 73 16.88 0.78 -12.03
N LEU A 74 16.83 2.05 -11.61
CA LEU A 74 15.82 2.60 -10.69
C LEU A 74 15.74 1.93 -9.31
N GLY A 75 16.72 1.12 -8.91
CA GLY A 75 16.72 0.45 -7.60
C GLY A 75 16.71 1.43 -6.42
N TRP A 76 17.48 2.52 -6.53
CA TRP A 76 17.46 3.61 -5.54
C TRP A 76 16.09 4.27 -5.41
N PHE A 77 15.38 4.44 -6.52
CA PHE A 77 14.08 5.09 -6.56
C PHE A 77 13.02 4.19 -5.95
N LEU A 78 13.02 2.91 -6.32
CA LEU A 78 12.12 1.90 -5.74
C LEU A 78 12.32 1.77 -4.23
N ARG A 79 13.58 1.72 -3.75
CA ARG A 79 13.88 1.69 -2.32
C ARG A 79 13.43 2.97 -1.62
N GLY A 80 13.59 4.13 -2.28
CA GLY A 80 13.06 5.41 -1.81
C GLY A 80 11.54 5.40 -1.64
N ILE A 81 10.80 4.89 -2.63
CA ILE A 81 9.33 4.72 -2.55
C ILE A 81 8.97 3.84 -1.35
N HIS A 82 9.63 2.69 -1.20
CA HIS A 82 9.34 1.76 -0.10
C HIS A 82 9.57 2.43 1.27
N PHE A 83 10.69 3.17 1.42
CA PHE A 83 10.99 3.90 2.64
C PHE A 83 9.92 4.96 2.96
N TRP A 84 9.63 5.85 2.01
CA TRP A 84 8.65 6.94 2.22
C TRP A 84 7.22 6.41 2.42
N ALA A 85 6.84 5.32 1.75
CA ALA A 85 5.55 4.67 1.98
C ALA A 85 5.45 4.13 3.42
N GLY A 86 6.55 3.68 4.02
CA GLY A 86 6.64 3.27 5.42
C GLY A 86 6.37 4.41 6.40
N GLU A 87 6.97 5.58 6.14
CA GLU A 87 6.74 6.79 6.94
C GLU A 87 5.29 7.27 6.83
N ILE A 88 4.73 7.31 5.61
CA ILE A 88 3.34 7.71 5.37
C ILE A 88 2.38 6.72 6.06
N LEU A 89 2.62 5.41 5.95
CA LEU A 89 1.82 4.40 6.65
C LEU A 89 1.84 4.66 8.16
N THR A 90 3.02 4.85 8.74
CA THR A 90 3.21 5.04 10.18
C THR A 90 2.49 6.29 10.68
N ILE A 91 2.62 7.41 9.97
CA ILE A 91 1.93 8.66 10.34
C ILE A 91 0.41 8.50 10.18
N THR A 92 -0.05 7.96 9.05
CA THR A 92 -1.48 7.84 8.76
C THR A 92 -2.19 6.86 9.69
N ILE A 93 -1.55 5.74 10.07
CA ILE A 93 -2.15 4.79 11.01
C ILE A 93 -2.27 5.41 12.41
N ILE A 94 -1.26 6.14 12.89
CA ILE A 94 -1.33 6.84 14.18
C ILE A 94 -2.48 7.87 14.15
N LEU A 95 -2.54 8.70 13.12
CA LEU A 95 -3.61 9.70 12.97
C LEU A 95 -4.99 9.04 12.83
N HIS A 96 -5.07 7.91 12.14
CA HIS A 96 -6.31 7.15 12.00
C HIS A 96 -6.79 6.64 13.36
N MET A 97 -5.89 6.07 14.17
CA MET A 97 -6.20 5.59 15.52
C MET A 97 -6.61 6.72 16.48
N ILE A 98 -6.07 7.93 16.33
CA ILE A 98 -6.49 9.10 17.13
C ILE A 98 -7.89 9.59 16.73
N ARG A 99 -8.24 9.45 15.44
CA ARG A 99 -9.52 9.91 14.90
C ARG A 99 -10.69 9.00 15.30
N VAL A 100 -10.43 7.69 15.33
CA VAL A 100 -11.42 6.64 15.63
C VAL A 100 -11.73 6.62 17.12
#